data_AF-G0U534-F1
#
_entry.id   AF-G0U534-F1
#
_cell.length_a   1.000
_cell.length_b   1.000
_cell.length_c   1.000
_cell.angle_alpha   90.00
_cell.angle_beta   90.00
_cell.angle_gamma   90.00
#
_symmetry.space_group_name_H-M   'P 1'
#
loop_
_entity.id
_entity.type
_entity.pdbx_description
1 polymer ?
#
loop_
_entity_poly.entity_id
_entity_poly.type
_entity_poly.pdbx_seq_one_letter_code
_entity_poly.pdbx_strand_id
1 'polypeptide(L)'
;MSGSASPTFSHSSRVCEGNGVLVRGIARLPIEILQRIFMDFIESYEKNFSCVGVLSSVNRQWYCACQHTLICKFAAKKIFVAYPLVHLLTSTSTGPLETCALKNRWHADQTSWRSSAQSFQALCEAMKEVKLYETQRSFCEYVKRRRAFVLHAIISFALLCFSTSLFIVVCLAEGIQFRELYRSTNVFILLWATYAAFFASVISNVVMVAHFEPVPLLTRLRKNKLLIQGSCLAVAIVSFSVVLPTILFQVNLSRRERFDWLWCGAAPISVLMLWQLYVLFSAIDLQALKPLLRARRVDWRPRIVLTNLALSIPYTFPLWCATTIFTALRYVDHRDHIYIVISALPPLVAFSVLSVAFFIDFIVLLRIKHLITSVALLFAALSPLSLMLMEFRGLCLLPLTVASFIFFTKHMQLMTLQSLKQLIDELQRNKRSTR
;
A
#
# COMPACT_ATOMS: atom_id res chain seq x y z
N MET A 1 -32.15 -9.58 71.95
CA MET A 1 -31.60 -8.84 70.79
C MET A 1 -31.13 -9.88 69.79
N SER A 2 -31.92 -10.07 68.74
CA SER A 2 -32.12 -11.35 68.08
C SER A 2 -31.94 -11.26 66.56
N GLY A 3 -31.09 -12.15 66.03
CA GLY A 3 -31.51 -13.13 65.03
C GLY A 3 -31.79 -12.64 63.61
N SER A 4 -30.81 -12.90 62.73
CA SER A 4 -30.88 -12.88 61.27
C SER A 4 -32.00 -13.78 60.70
N ALA A 5 -32.81 -13.23 59.78
CA ALA A 5 -33.82 -13.96 59.03
C ALA A 5 -33.34 -14.28 57.60
N SER A 6 -33.28 -15.57 57.30
CA SER A 6 -33.17 -16.15 55.96
C SER A 6 -34.58 -16.40 55.41
N PRO A 7 -34.92 -16.08 54.14
CA PRO A 7 -36.17 -16.53 53.56
C PRO A 7 -36.03 -17.96 53.02
N THR A 8 -36.86 -18.84 53.57
CA THR A 8 -37.13 -20.19 53.08
C THR A 8 -37.89 -20.15 51.75
N PHE A 9 -37.30 -20.67 50.68
CA PHE A 9 -38.01 -21.03 49.44
C PHE A 9 -38.19 -22.55 49.41
N SER A 10 -39.43 -22.99 49.63
CA SER A 10 -39.88 -24.37 49.53
C SER A 10 -40.12 -24.76 48.06
N HIS A 11 -39.32 -25.67 47.50
CA HIS A 11 -39.61 -26.29 46.21
C HIS A 11 -40.27 -27.66 46.40
N SER A 12 -41.53 -27.71 45.97
CA SER A 12 -42.38 -28.88 45.79
C SER A 12 -41.65 -30.01 45.07
N SER A 13 -41.53 -31.13 45.77
CA SER A 13 -41.10 -32.42 45.23
C SER A 13 -42.30 -33.13 44.62
N ARG A 14 -42.33 -33.26 43.29
CA ARG A 14 -42.98 -34.35 42.53
C ARG A 14 -42.77 -34.09 41.03
N VAL A 15 -42.66 -35.19 40.29
CA VAL A 15 -42.56 -35.34 38.82
C VAL A 15 -41.15 -35.73 38.33
N CYS A 16 -41.12 -36.88 37.62
CA CYS A 16 -40.01 -37.54 36.88
C CYS A 16 -39.27 -38.71 37.56
N GLU A 17 -40.01 -39.72 38.04
CA GLU A 17 -39.50 -41.11 38.13
C GLU A 17 -39.60 -41.76 36.73
N GLY A 18 -38.47 -41.85 36.02
CA GLY A 18 -38.41 -42.54 34.72
C GLY A 18 -37.12 -42.30 33.92
N ASN A 19 -36.55 -41.09 34.01
CA ASN A 19 -35.27 -40.74 33.37
C ASN A 19 -34.06 -40.76 34.33
N GLY A 20 -34.26 -41.25 35.55
CA GLY A 20 -33.27 -41.16 36.64
C GLY A 20 -32.01 -42.01 36.46
N VAL A 21 -32.01 -43.03 35.59
CA VAL A 21 -30.85 -43.93 35.43
C VAL A 21 -29.79 -43.35 34.48
N LEU A 22 -30.20 -42.76 33.36
CA LEU A 22 -29.28 -42.13 32.40
C LEU A 22 -28.68 -40.82 32.92
N VAL A 23 -29.46 -40.01 33.65
CA VAL A 23 -28.97 -38.75 34.25
C VAL A 23 -28.06 -39.02 35.46
N ARG A 24 -28.25 -40.13 36.21
CA ARG A 24 -27.37 -40.52 37.32
C ARG A 24 -26.05 -41.13 36.88
N GLY A 25 -25.96 -41.74 35.69
CA GLY A 25 -24.73 -42.34 35.17
C GLY A 25 -23.61 -41.31 34.95
N ILE A 26 -23.95 -40.12 34.46
CA ILE A 26 -22.98 -39.06 34.17
C ILE A 26 -22.65 -38.22 35.43
N ALA A 27 -23.54 -38.18 36.42
CA ALA A 27 -23.27 -37.58 37.73
C ALA A 27 -22.31 -38.41 38.60
N ARG A 28 -22.11 -39.69 38.29
CA ARG A 28 -21.17 -40.57 39.04
C ARG A 28 -19.76 -40.61 38.45
N LEU A 29 -19.51 -39.91 37.34
CA LEU A 29 -18.19 -39.90 36.74
C LEU A 29 -17.19 -39.13 37.61
N PRO A 30 -15.96 -39.66 37.79
CA PRO A 30 -14.86 -38.91 38.35
C PRO A 30 -14.68 -37.58 37.61
N ILE A 31 -14.42 -36.51 38.37
CA ILE A 31 -14.26 -35.14 37.85
C ILE A 31 -13.22 -35.08 36.73
N GLU A 32 -12.18 -35.92 36.77
CA GLU A 32 -11.12 -36.02 35.75
C GLU A 32 -11.61 -36.54 34.40
N ILE A 33 -12.49 -37.54 34.39
CA ILE A 33 -13.07 -38.09 33.15
C ILE A 33 -14.05 -37.07 32.55
N LEU A 34 -14.83 -36.42 33.41
CA LEU A 34 -15.76 -35.36 33.00
C LEU A 34 -15.01 -34.17 32.38
N GLN A 35 -13.87 -33.77 32.95
CA GLN A 35 -13.01 -32.72 32.37
C GLN A 35 -12.44 -33.11 31.01
N ARG A 36 -12.07 -34.38 30.81
CA ARG A 36 -11.57 -34.87 29.52
C ARG A 36 -12.65 -34.85 28.44
N ILE A 37 -13.86 -35.32 28.78
CA ILE A 37 -15.04 -35.25 27.89
C ILE A 37 -15.36 -33.80 27.52
N PHE A 38 -15.28 -32.86 28.48
CA PHE A 38 -15.51 -31.45 28.19
C PHE A 38 -14.42 -30.84 27.31
N MET A 39 -13.15 -31.21 27.49
CA MET A 39 -12.06 -30.77 26.61
C MET A 39 -12.26 -31.24 25.17
N ASP A 40 -12.64 -32.51 24.98
CA ASP A 40 -12.93 -33.08 23.66
C ASP A 40 -14.20 -32.46 23.02
N PHE A 41 -15.22 -32.17 23.83
CA PHE A 41 -16.44 -31.48 23.40
C PHE A 41 -16.17 -30.03 22.94
N ILE A 42 -15.30 -29.31 23.64
CA ILE A 42 -14.87 -27.96 23.26
C ILE A 42 -14.04 -27.99 21.96
N GLU A 43 -13.20 -29.01 21.77
CA GLU A 43 -12.36 -29.16 20.58
C GLU A 43 -13.20 -29.49 19.34
N SER A 44 -14.26 -30.30 19.48
CA SER A 44 -15.19 -30.65 18.40
C SER A 44 -16.14 -29.51 17.99
N TYR A 45 -16.50 -28.60 18.90
CA TYR A 45 -17.39 -27.46 18.63
C TYR A 45 -16.65 -26.18 18.23
N GLU A 46 -15.62 -26.29 17.39
CA GLU A 46 -14.83 -25.16 16.86
C GLU A 46 -14.37 -24.16 17.96
N LYS A 47 -14.08 -24.65 19.17
CA LYS A 47 -13.65 -23.81 20.31
C LYS A 47 -14.74 -22.81 20.76
N ASN A 48 -16.02 -23.16 20.63
CA ASN A 48 -17.12 -22.34 21.13
C ASN A 48 -17.38 -22.54 22.63
N PHE A 49 -16.73 -21.74 23.46
CA PHE A 49 -16.84 -21.83 24.92
C PHE A 49 -18.20 -21.38 25.51
N SER A 50 -19.14 -20.87 24.71
CA SER A 50 -20.54 -20.71 25.18
C SER A 50 -21.13 -22.05 25.62
N CYS A 51 -20.66 -23.15 25.04
CA CYS A 51 -20.97 -24.51 25.45
C CYS A 51 -20.55 -24.80 26.89
N VAL A 52 -19.46 -24.20 27.39
CA VAL A 52 -19.04 -24.37 28.80
C VAL A 52 -19.99 -23.66 29.76
N GLY A 53 -20.58 -22.53 29.35
CA GLY A 53 -21.68 -21.89 30.09
C GLY A 53 -22.90 -22.81 30.21
N VAL A 54 -23.29 -23.45 29.10
CA VAL A 54 -24.40 -24.43 29.08
C VAL A 54 -24.07 -25.66 29.93
N LEU A 55 -22.87 -26.24 29.79
CA LEU A 55 -22.40 -27.38 30.60
C LEU A 55 -22.35 -27.05 32.10
N SER A 56 -21.99 -25.83 32.46
CA SER A 56 -21.92 -25.37 33.85
C SER A 56 -23.29 -25.20 34.51
N SER A 57 -24.38 -25.11 33.72
CA SER A 57 -25.75 -24.95 34.23
C SER A 57 -26.47 -26.26 34.56
N VAL A 58 -25.89 -27.41 34.20
CA VAL A 58 -26.55 -28.73 34.31
C VAL A 58 -26.69 -29.20 35.75
N ASN A 59 -25.61 -29.19 36.53
CA ASN A 59 -25.63 -29.51 37.97
C ASN A 59 -24.37 -28.95 38.66
N ARG A 60 -24.36 -28.98 40.00
CA ARG A 60 -23.25 -28.44 40.81
C ARG A 60 -21.90 -29.11 40.55
N GLN A 61 -21.89 -30.41 40.24
CA GLN A 61 -20.66 -31.17 39.98
C GLN A 61 -20.05 -30.81 38.63
N TRP A 62 -20.89 -30.59 37.61
CA TRP A 62 -20.48 -30.12 36.28
C TRP A 62 -20.02 -28.68 36.31
N TYR A 63 -20.68 -27.84 37.12
CA TYR A 63 -20.22 -26.48 37.42
C TYR A 63 -18.80 -26.49 38.02
N CYS A 64 -18.56 -27.31 39.06
CA CYS A 64 -17.23 -27.44 39.67
C CYS A 64 -16.19 -28.02 38.70
N ALA A 65 -16.57 -28.96 37.83
CA ALA A 65 -15.68 -29.50 36.81
C ALA A 65 -15.33 -28.46 35.72
N CYS A 66 -16.30 -27.64 35.28
CA CYS A 66 -16.12 -26.57 34.31
C CYS A 66 -15.23 -25.43 34.83
N GLN A 67 -15.29 -25.14 36.13
CA GLN A 67 -14.46 -24.12 36.79
C GLN A 67 -13.07 -24.62 37.19
N HIS A 68 -12.76 -25.89 36.91
CA HIS A 68 -11.49 -26.47 37.31
C HIS A 68 -10.32 -25.86 36.54
N THR A 69 -9.21 -25.65 37.25
CA THR A 69 -8.01 -25.01 36.70
C THR A 69 -7.44 -25.71 35.46
N LEU A 70 -7.67 -27.02 35.29
CA LEU A 70 -7.24 -27.77 34.11
C LEU A 70 -7.98 -27.37 32.83
N ILE A 71 -9.30 -27.11 32.91
CA ILE A 71 -10.08 -26.64 31.75
C ILE A 71 -9.68 -25.20 31.40
N CYS A 72 -9.48 -24.35 32.40
CA CYS A 72 -8.96 -22.99 32.18
C CYS A 72 -7.54 -23.00 31.58
N LYS A 73 -6.65 -23.89 32.02
CA LYS A 73 -5.31 -24.08 31.45
C LYS A 73 -5.35 -24.65 30.04
N PHE A 74 -6.27 -25.58 29.75
CA PHE A 74 -6.48 -26.12 28.41
C PHE A 74 -6.98 -25.04 27.44
N ALA A 75 -7.99 -24.27 27.87
CA ALA A 75 -8.49 -23.10 27.15
C ALA A 75 -7.37 -22.08 26.90
N ALA A 76 -6.61 -21.73 27.95
CA ALA A 76 -5.49 -20.82 27.86
C ALA A 76 -4.42 -21.32 26.88
N LYS A 77 -4.04 -22.61 26.95
CA LYS A 77 -3.01 -23.20 26.08
C LYS A 77 -3.45 -23.34 24.62
N LYS A 78 -4.73 -23.57 24.33
CA LYS A 78 -5.22 -23.71 22.95
C LYS A 78 -5.56 -22.36 22.29
N ILE A 79 -5.80 -21.31 23.09
CA ILE A 79 -6.24 -19.97 22.61
C ILE A 79 -5.09 -18.95 22.70
N PHE A 80 -4.32 -18.95 23.78
CA PHE A 80 -3.27 -17.96 24.07
C PHE A 80 -1.86 -18.40 23.63
N VAL A 81 -1.71 -19.38 22.73
CA VAL A 81 -0.41 -19.56 22.05
C VAL A 81 -0.16 -18.42 21.04
N ALA A 82 -1.20 -17.71 20.59
CA ALA A 82 -1.08 -16.54 19.72
C ALA A 82 -1.25 -15.19 20.45
N TYR A 83 -1.99 -15.13 21.56
CA TYR A 83 -2.38 -13.86 22.20
C TYR A 83 -1.23 -13.08 22.87
N PRO A 84 -0.24 -13.70 23.55
CA PRO A 84 0.93 -13.01 24.07
C PRO A 84 1.75 -12.39 22.94
N LEU A 85 1.85 -13.06 21.78
CA LEU A 85 2.52 -12.52 20.59
C LEU A 85 1.74 -11.35 19.98
N VAL A 86 0.41 -11.42 19.93
CA VAL A 86 -0.45 -10.31 19.47
C VAL A 86 -0.36 -9.11 20.40
N HIS A 87 -0.35 -9.31 21.72
CA HIS A 87 -0.19 -8.24 22.71
C HIS A 87 1.26 -7.67 22.73
N LEU A 88 2.27 -8.51 22.49
CA LEU A 88 3.66 -8.07 22.29
C LEU A 88 3.80 -7.27 21.00
N LEU A 89 3.13 -7.68 19.91
CA LEU A 89 3.14 -6.99 18.62
C LEU A 89 2.35 -5.67 18.63
N THR A 90 1.30 -5.54 19.46
CA THR A 90 0.58 -4.26 19.65
C THR A 90 1.30 -3.32 20.61
N SER A 91 2.05 -3.84 21.60
CA SER A 91 2.80 -3.02 22.56
C SER A 91 4.23 -2.66 22.15
N THR A 92 4.85 -3.40 21.21
CA THR A 92 6.16 -3.04 20.61
C THR A 92 6.09 -1.90 19.59
N SER A 93 4.92 -1.29 19.41
CA SER A 93 4.71 -0.12 18.55
C SER A 93 5.17 1.20 19.20
N THR A 94 5.64 1.20 20.45
CA THR A 94 6.24 2.35 21.12
C THR A 94 7.75 2.14 21.32
N GLY A 95 8.53 3.22 21.23
CA GLY A 95 9.97 3.21 20.99
C GLY A 95 10.85 2.52 22.07
N PRO A 96 12.17 2.46 21.84
CA PRO A 96 13.11 1.60 22.58
C PRO A 96 13.32 1.93 24.06
N LEU A 97 12.81 3.07 24.55
CA LEU A 97 12.88 3.44 25.97
C LEU A 97 11.67 2.94 26.78
N GLU A 98 10.53 2.64 26.15
CA GLU A 98 9.36 2.10 26.84
C GLU A 98 9.40 0.57 26.97
N THR A 99 10.22 -0.12 26.17
CA THR A 99 10.35 -1.59 26.19
C THR A 99 10.91 -2.13 27.51
N CYS A 100 11.77 -1.40 28.23
CA CYS A 100 12.23 -1.83 29.56
C CYS A 100 11.18 -1.63 30.66
N ALA A 101 10.45 -0.51 30.64
CA ALA A 101 9.34 -0.27 31.57
C ALA A 101 8.15 -1.21 31.29
N LEU A 102 7.89 -1.54 30.02
CA LEU A 102 6.90 -2.53 29.60
C LEU A 102 7.32 -3.95 29.93
N LYS A 103 8.61 -4.32 29.84
CA LYS A 103 9.09 -5.65 30.26
C LYS A 103 8.92 -5.86 31.77
N ASN A 104 9.14 -4.81 32.56
CA ASN A 104 8.88 -4.85 34.01
C ASN A 104 7.38 -4.84 34.33
N ARG A 105 6.55 -4.09 33.58
CA ARG A 105 5.09 -4.21 33.63
C ARG A 105 4.61 -5.58 33.17
N TRP A 106 5.26 -6.24 32.23
CA TRP A 106 4.90 -7.57 31.73
C TRP A 106 5.24 -8.66 32.74
N HIS A 107 6.32 -8.52 33.51
CA HIS A 107 6.57 -9.38 34.66
C HIS A 107 5.56 -9.14 35.80
N ALA A 108 5.16 -7.89 36.05
CA ALA A 108 4.12 -7.54 37.00
C ALA A 108 2.71 -7.97 36.54
N ASP A 109 2.43 -7.91 35.23
CA ASP A 109 1.17 -8.33 34.63
C ASP A 109 1.13 -9.84 34.42
N GLN A 110 2.23 -10.53 34.13
CA GLN A 110 2.20 -12.00 34.16
C GLN A 110 1.84 -12.54 35.55
N THR A 111 2.23 -11.83 36.62
CA THR A 111 1.78 -12.14 37.97
C THR A 111 0.31 -11.73 38.20
N SER A 112 -0.15 -10.59 37.68
CA SER A 112 -1.55 -10.15 37.80
C SER A 112 -2.53 -11.00 36.97
N TRP A 113 -2.17 -11.36 35.73
CA TRP A 113 -2.93 -12.21 34.81
C TRP A 113 -2.94 -13.68 35.22
N ARG A 114 -1.89 -14.19 35.86
CA ARG A 114 -1.93 -15.51 36.53
C ARG A 114 -2.91 -15.50 37.72
N SER A 115 -3.14 -14.36 38.35
CA SER A 115 -4.12 -14.21 39.43
C SER A 115 -5.55 -13.89 38.92
N SER A 116 -5.70 -13.16 37.82
CA SER A 116 -7.01 -12.77 37.25
C SER A 116 -7.58 -13.81 36.26
N ALA A 117 -6.76 -14.69 35.69
CA ALA A 117 -7.20 -15.87 34.92
C ALA A 117 -7.90 -16.95 35.77
N GLN A 118 -8.09 -16.72 37.07
CA GLN A 118 -8.82 -17.63 37.95
C GLN A 118 -10.34 -17.53 37.79
N SER A 119 -10.87 -16.47 37.18
CA SER A 119 -12.31 -16.35 36.92
C SER A 119 -12.67 -16.76 35.48
N PHE A 120 -13.63 -17.67 35.35
CA PHE A 120 -14.18 -18.12 34.06
C PHE A 120 -14.74 -16.96 33.21
N GLN A 121 -15.15 -15.87 33.87
CA GLN A 121 -15.68 -14.67 33.23
C GLN A 121 -14.60 -13.87 32.49
N ALA A 122 -13.43 -13.65 33.10
CA ALA A 122 -12.30 -12.99 32.43
C ALA A 122 -11.78 -13.79 31.22
N LEU A 123 -11.80 -15.13 31.31
CA LEU A 123 -11.48 -16.01 30.20
C LEU A 123 -12.50 -15.84 29.04
N CYS A 124 -13.79 -15.80 29.36
CA CYS A 124 -14.85 -15.57 28.37
C CYS A 124 -14.74 -14.21 27.67
N GLU A 125 -14.38 -13.15 28.40
CA GLU A 125 -14.17 -11.81 27.84
C GLU A 125 -12.96 -11.76 26.90
N ALA A 126 -11.81 -12.27 27.34
CA ALA A 126 -10.62 -12.36 26.50
C ALA A 126 -10.87 -13.23 25.24
N MET A 127 -11.66 -14.30 25.35
CA MET A 127 -12.06 -15.11 24.21
C MET A 127 -12.94 -14.36 23.20
N LYS A 128 -13.88 -13.52 23.68
CA LYS A 128 -14.69 -12.67 22.80
C LYS A 128 -13.80 -11.69 22.03
N GLU A 129 -12.81 -11.10 22.70
CA GLU A 129 -11.84 -10.21 22.06
C GLU A 129 -10.97 -10.93 21.03
N VAL A 130 -10.49 -12.16 21.31
CA VAL A 130 -9.74 -12.98 20.34
C VAL A 130 -10.59 -13.28 19.11
N LYS A 131 -11.84 -13.72 19.29
CA LYS A 131 -12.75 -14.00 18.16
C LYS A 131 -13.03 -12.74 17.35
N LEU A 132 -13.21 -11.60 18.01
CA LEU A 132 -13.42 -10.31 17.35
C LEU A 132 -12.16 -9.86 16.58
N TYR A 133 -10.97 -10.12 17.13
CA TYR A 133 -9.71 -9.87 16.44
C TYR A 133 -9.48 -10.80 15.24
N GLU A 134 -9.76 -12.11 15.37
CA GLU A 134 -9.63 -13.08 14.28
C GLU A 134 -10.61 -12.77 13.13
N THR A 135 -11.85 -12.40 13.45
CA THR A 135 -12.84 -11.97 12.44
C THR A 135 -12.45 -10.65 11.77
N GLN A 136 -11.92 -9.68 12.52
CA GLN A 136 -11.39 -8.45 11.92
C GLN A 136 -10.15 -8.71 11.06
N ARG A 137 -9.27 -9.62 11.47
CA ARG A 137 -8.07 -10.01 10.72
C ARG A 137 -8.42 -10.72 9.43
N SER A 138 -9.34 -11.69 9.47
CA SER A 138 -9.79 -12.39 8.26
C SER A 138 -10.49 -11.45 7.28
N PHE A 139 -11.30 -10.52 7.78
CA PHE A 139 -11.89 -9.45 6.96
C PHE A 139 -10.81 -8.53 6.37
N CYS A 140 -9.81 -8.13 7.15
CA CYS A 140 -8.70 -7.30 6.69
C CYS A 140 -7.87 -8.00 5.59
N GLU A 141 -7.57 -9.29 5.75
CA GLU A 141 -6.87 -10.08 4.73
C GLU A 141 -7.70 -10.22 3.44
N TYR A 142 -9.01 -10.45 3.55
CA TYR A 142 -9.94 -10.47 2.42
C TYR A 142 -9.94 -9.13 1.65
N VAL A 143 -10.04 -8.03 2.39
CA VAL A 143 -10.05 -6.66 1.83
C VAL A 143 -8.71 -6.32 1.17
N LYS A 144 -7.57 -6.70 1.77
CA LYS A 144 -6.23 -6.50 1.20
C LYS A 144 -6.03 -7.21 -0.14
N ARG A 145 -6.57 -8.42 -0.30
CA ARG A 145 -6.47 -9.18 -1.56
C ARG A 145 -7.32 -8.58 -2.68
N ARG A 146 -8.56 -8.19 -2.38
CA ARG A 146 -9.42 -7.48 -3.36
C ARG A 146 -8.87 -6.12 -3.74
N ARG A 147 -8.23 -5.41 -2.81
CA ARG A 147 -7.53 -4.15 -3.08
C ARG A 147 -6.48 -4.29 -4.16
N ALA A 148 -5.61 -5.30 -4.08
CA ALA A 148 -4.53 -5.46 -5.05
C ALA A 148 -5.09 -5.57 -6.47
N PHE A 149 -6.14 -6.37 -6.66
CA PHE A 149 -6.83 -6.49 -7.94
C PHE A 149 -7.43 -5.15 -8.41
N VAL A 150 -8.22 -4.48 -7.56
CA VAL A 150 -8.88 -3.21 -7.91
C VAL A 150 -7.86 -2.12 -8.26
N LEU A 151 -6.79 -2.02 -7.47
CA LEU A 151 -5.72 -1.04 -7.71
C LEU A 151 -5.01 -1.32 -9.04
N HIS A 152 -4.65 -2.57 -9.32
CA HIS A 152 -4.04 -2.93 -10.60
C HIS A 152 -5.00 -2.73 -11.77
N ALA A 153 -6.31 -2.96 -11.60
CA ALA A 153 -7.30 -2.70 -12.64
C ALA A 153 -7.41 -1.20 -12.96
N ILE A 154 -7.44 -0.34 -11.94
CA ILE A 154 -7.46 1.13 -12.10
C ILE A 154 -6.18 1.62 -12.78
N ILE A 155 -5.01 1.08 -12.40
CA ILE A 155 -3.73 1.42 -13.03
C ILE A 155 -3.70 0.97 -14.49
N SER A 156 -4.18 -0.24 -14.81
CA SER A 156 -4.29 -0.71 -16.19
C SER A 156 -5.22 0.18 -17.02
N PHE A 157 -6.34 0.62 -16.43
CA PHE A 157 -7.25 1.56 -17.09
C PHE A 157 -6.57 2.92 -17.35
N ALA A 158 -5.84 3.47 -16.38
CA ALA A 158 -5.06 4.69 -16.55
C ALA A 158 -4.02 4.56 -17.67
N LEU A 159 -3.29 3.44 -17.72
CA LEU A 159 -2.31 3.15 -18.76
C LEU A 159 -2.95 3.05 -20.15
N LEU A 160 -4.14 2.46 -20.25
CA LEU A 160 -4.89 2.39 -21.51
C LEU A 160 -5.34 3.78 -21.98
N CYS A 161 -5.91 4.60 -21.09
CA CYS A 161 -6.29 5.97 -21.42
C CYS A 161 -5.07 6.80 -21.86
N PHE A 162 -3.93 6.63 -21.18
CA PHE A 162 -2.70 7.29 -21.55
C PHE A 162 -2.18 6.82 -22.93
N SER A 163 -2.08 5.51 -23.17
CA SER A 163 -1.57 4.98 -24.45
C SER A 163 -2.46 5.35 -25.63
N THR A 164 -3.78 5.32 -25.45
CA THR A 164 -4.75 5.77 -26.45
C THR A 164 -4.68 7.27 -26.69
N SER A 165 -4.44 8.09 -25.65
CA SER A 165 -4.23 9.53 -25.84
C SER A 165 -3.00 9.83 -26.69
N LEU A 166 -1.87 9.14 -26.45
CA LEU A 166 -0.65 9.31 -27.25
C LEU A 166 -0.86 8.84 -28.70
N PHE A 167 -1.59 7.74 -28.91
CA PHE A 167 -1.92 7.26 -30.25
C PHE A 167 -2.75 8.27 -31.03
N ILE A 168 -3.77 8.87 -30.40
CA ILE A 168 -4.58 9.92 -31.03
C ILE A 168 -3.72 11.15 -31.35
N VAL A 169 -2.76 11.52 -30.49
CA VAL A 169 -1.80 12.60 -30.76
C VAL A 169 -0.95 12.30 -31.99
N VAL A 170 -0.44 11.07 -32.14
CA VAL A 170 0.31 10.66 -33.34
C VAL A 170 -0.55 10.81 -34.60
N CYS A 171 -1.79 10.30 -34.57
CA CYS A 171 -2.70 10.40 -35.71
C CYS A 171 -3.04 11.85 -36.06
N LEU A 172 -3.26 12.70 -35.06
CA LEU A 172 -3.51 14.13 -35.24
C LEU A 172 -2.30 14.86 -35.82
N ALA A 173 -1.09 14.54 -35.35
CA ALA A 173 0.15 15.15 -35.82
C ALA A 173 0.50 14.75 -37.26
N GLU A 174 0.13 13.54 -37.71
CA GLU A 174 0.27 13.10 -39.10
C GLU A 174 -0.89 13.54 -40.01
N GLY A 175 -1.90 14.24 -39.49
CA GLY A 175 -3.04 14.69 -40.28
C GLY A 175 -3.97 13.56 -40.75
N ILE A 176 -3.94 12.39 -40.10
CA ILE A 176 -4.78 11.24 -40.43
C ILE A 176 -6.21 11.53 -39.93
N GLN A 177 -7.11 11.90 -40.85
CA GLN A 177 -8.50 12.24 -40.53
C GLN A 177 -9.42 11.01 -40.57
N PHE A 178 -9.67 10.38 -39.42
CA PHE A 178 -10.72 9.36 -39.28
C PHE A 178 -11.87 9.84 -38.38
N ARG A 179 -12.92 10.47 -38.96
CA ARG A 179 -14.18 10.80 -38.26
C ARG A 179 -14.00 11.64 -36.96
N GLU A 180 -15.08 11.81 -36.19
CA GLU A 180 -15.16 12.62 -34.95
C GLU A 180 -14.31 12.11 -33.76
N LEU A 181 -13.69 10.93 -33.88
CA LEU A 181 -12.91 10.29 -32.81
C LEU A 181 -11.54 10.93 -32.59
N TYR A 182 -10.95 11.56 -33.60
CA TYR A 182 -9.62 12.20 -33.52
C TYR A 182 -9.77 13.72 -33.49
N ARG A 183 -10.27 14.25 -32.36
CA ARG A 183 -10.23 15.67 -32.03
C ARG A 183 -9.31 15.92 -30.84
N SER A 184 -8.71 17.11 -30.78
CA SER A 184 -7.89 17.54 -29.63
C SER A 184 -8.64 17.41 -28.30
N THR A 185 -9.96 17.63 -28.30
CA THR A 185 -10.83 17.44 -27.12
C THR A 185 -10.77 16.01 -26.56
N ASN A 186 -10.72 14.99 -27.43
CA ASN A 186 -10.70 13.59 -26.99
C ASN A 186 -9.36 13.22 -26.35
N VAL A 187 -8.26 13.80 -26.82
CA VAL A 187 -6.93 13.67 -26.18
C VAL A 187 -7.00 14.18 -24.74
N PHE A 188 -7.57 15.37 -24.54
CA PHE A 188 -7.71 15.93 -23.19
C PHE A 188 -8.64 15.10 -22.32
N ILE A 189 -9.78 14.62 -22.83
CA ILE A 189 -10.70 13.75 -22.07
C ILE A 189 -9.98 12.49 -21.56
N LEU A 190 -9.18 11.84 -22.41
CA LEU A 190 -8.41 10.65 -22.04
C LEU A 190 -7.29 10.97 -21.03
N LEU A 191 -6.63 12.12 -21.16
CA LEU A 191 -5.65 12.59 -20.16
C LEU A 191 -6.34 12.86 -18.81
N TRP A 192 -7.50 13.51 -18.82
CA TRP A 192 -8.30 13.75 -17.62
C TRP A 192 -8.74 12.44 -16.94
N ALA A 193 -9.15 11.44 -17.72
CA ALA A 193 -9.45 10.10 -17.21
C ALA A 193 -8.21 9.43 -16.58
N THR A 194 -7.03 9.61 -17.18
CA THR A 194 -5.76 9.11 -16.64
C THR A 194 -5.43 9.76 -15.29
N TYR A 195 -5.57 11.08 -15.18
CA TYR A 195 -5.30 11.81 -13.93
C TYR A 195 -6.31 11.45 -12.84
N ALA A 196 -7.59 11.35 -13.18
CA ALA A 196 -8.63 10.92 -12.24
C ALA A 196 -8.38 9.51 -11.72
N ALA A 197 -7.99 8.57 -12.58
CA ALA A 197 -7.63 7.20 -12.19
C ALA A 197 -6.39 7.17 -11.29
N PHE A 198 -5.38 8.01 -11.56
CA PHE A 198 -4.21 8.16 -10.69
C PHE A 198 -4.58 8.67 -9.29
N PHE A 199 -5.35 9.76 -9.19
CA PHE A 199 -5.79 10.30 -7.91
C PHE A 199 -6.68 9.32 -7.16
N ALA A 200 -7.61 8.65 -7.84
CA ALA A 200 -8.45 7.61 -7.25
C ALA A 200 -7.60 6.45 -6.70
N SER A 201 -6.55 6.03 -7.40
CA SER A 201 -5.62 5.00 -6.94
C SER A 201 -4.88 5.42 -5.66
N VAL A 202 -4.34 6.64 -5.63
CA VAL A 202 -3.61 7.16 -4.45
C VAL A 202 -4.55 7.36 -3.25
N ILE A 203 -5.71 7.99 -3.46
CA ILE A 203 -6.70 8.22 -2.39
C ILE A 203 -7.21 6.88 -1.85
N SER A 204 -7.58 5.95 -2.73
CA SER A 204 -7.97 4.59 -2.34
C SER A 204 -6.86 3.93 -1.52
N ASN A 205 -5.61 4.05 -1.94
CA ASN A 205 -4.46 3.50 -1.22
C ASN A 205 -4.34 4.07 0.21
N VAL A 206 -4.49 5.38 0.38
CA VAL A 206 -4.42 6.07 1.68
C VAL A 206 -5.61 5.72 2.57
N VAL A 207 -6.84 5.80 2.04
CA VAL A 207 -8.07 5.46 2.76
C VAL A 207 -8.02 4.01 3.23
N MET A 208 -7.51 3.10 2.39
CA MET A 208 -7.43 1.69 2.73
C MET A 208 -6.47 1.40 3.88
N VAL A 209 -5.29 2.03 3.86
CA VAL A 209 -4.32 1.91 4.96
C VAL A 209 -4.82 2.59 6.24
N ALA A 210 -5.53 3.71 6.11
CA ALA A 210 -6.05 4.45 7.26
C ALA A 210 -7.26 3.76 7.90
N HIS A 211 -8.18 3.19 7.13
CA HIS A 211 -9.50 2.76 7.61
C HIS A 211 -9.60 1.27 7.96
N PHE A 212 -8.94 0.37 7.24
CA PHE A 212 -9.19 -1.08 7.32
C PHE A 212 -8.17 -1.89 8.15
N GLU A 213 -7.17 -1.26 8.77
CA GLU A 213 -6.28 -1.95 9.71
C GLU A 213 -6.95 -2.12 11.11
N PRO A 214 -6.83 -3.30 11.75
CA PRO A 214 -7.51 -3.64 13.02
C PRO A 214 -6.93 -2.94 14.26
N VAL A 215 -6.20 -1.84 14.08
CA VAL A 215 -5.50 -1.08 15.13
C VAL A 215 -6.31 0.18 15.45
N PRO A 216 -6.24 0.79 16.65
CA PRO A 216 -6.90 2.08 16.92
C PRO A 216 -6.47 3.20 15.95
N LEU A 217 -7.37 4.14 15.65
CA LEU A 217 -7.21 5.12 14.55
C LEU A 217 -6.07 6.12 14.79
N LEU A 218 -5.89 6.60 16.03
CA LEU A 218 -4.84 7.54 16.41
C LEU A 218 -3.42 6.95 16.32
N THR A 219 -3.24 5.71 16.76
CA THR A 219 -1.96 4.99 16.63
C THR A 219 -1.65 4.66 15.17
N ARG A 220 -2.67 4.35 14.35
CA ARG A 220 -2.53 4.17 12.89
C ARG A 220 -2.05 5.43 12.18
N LEU A 221 -2.69 6.58 12.45
CA LEU A 221 -2.31 7.85 11.84
C LEU A 221 -0.88 8.27 12.23
N ARG A 222 -0.48 7.99 13.47
CA ARG A 222 0.88 8.27 13.94
C ARG A 222 1.92 7.37 13.27
N LYS A 223 1.61 6.08 13.12
CA LYS A 223 2.49 5.09 12.46
C LYS A 223 2.62 5.36 10.95
N ASN A 224 1.53 5.74 10.29
CA ASN A 224 1.48 5.94 8.84
C ASN A 224 1.65 7.42 8.43
N LYS A 225 2.09 8.30 9.34
CA LYS A 225 2.26 9.75 9.08
C LYS A 225 3.15 10.02 7.86
N LEU A 226 4.27 9.30 7.74
CA LEU A 226 5.19 9.43 6.60
C LEU A 226 4.54 9.00 5.28
N LEU A 227 3.74 7.95 5.29
CA LEU A 227 3.01 7.48 4.10
C LEU A 227 1.96 8.50 3.66
N ILE A 228 1.21 9.07 4.60
CA ILE A 228 0.17 10.08 4.32
C ILE A 228 0.81 11.37 3.82
N GLN A 229 1.87 11.85 4.48
CA GLN A 229 2.62 13.03 4.05
C GLN A 229 3.25 12.81 2.67
N GLY A 230 3.88 11.66 2.44
CA GLY A 230 4.47 11.32 1.14
C GLY A 230 3.42 11.22 0.02
N SER A 231 2.26 10.62 0.31
CA SER A 231 1.16 10.51 -0.68
C SER A 231 0.54 11.87 -0.98
N CYS A 232 0.35 12.72 0.03
CA CYS A 232 -0.15 14.09 -0.14
C CYS A 232 0.84 14.95 -0.91
N LEU A 233 2.14 14.84 -0.60
CA LEU A 233 3.19 15.52 -1.33
C LEU A 233 3.25 15.06 -2.79
N ALA A 234 3.13 13.75 -3.05
CA ALA A 234 3.08 13.21 -4.41
C ALA A 234 1.88 13.77 -5.20
N VAL A 235 0.70 13.82 -4.60
CA VAL A 235 -0.51 14.42 -5.19
C VAL A 235 -0.30 15.92 -5.48
N ALA A 236 0.32 16.66 -4.56
CA ALA A 236 0.63 18.07 -4.76
C ALA A 236 1.61 18.27 -5.93
N ILE A 237 2.72 17.52 -5.94
CA ILE A 237 3.73 17.58 -7.02
C ILE A 237 3.10 17.24 -8.37
N VAL A 238 2.29 16.18 -8.47
CA VAL A 238 1.62 15.81 -9.74
C VAL A 238 0.62 16.89 -10.17
N SER A 239 -0.12 17.46 -9.22
CA SER A 239 -1.06 18.56 -9.51
C SER A 239 -0.34 19.79 -10.09
N PHE A 240 0.78 20.21 -9.49
CA PHE A 240 1.54 21.37 -9.95
C PHE A 240 2.39 21.11 -11.19
N SER A 241 2.98 19.92 -11.31
CA SER A 241 3.93 19.60 -12.38
C SER A 241 3.30 19.01 -13.64
N VAL A 242 2.07 18.49 -13.55
CA VAL A 242 1.40 17.80 -14.68
C VAL A 242 0.01 18.36 -14.95
N VAL A 243 -0.87 18.40 -13.94
CA VAL A 243 -2.27 18.81 -14.12
C VAL A 243 -2.36 20.30 -14.49
N LEU A 244 -1.70 21.17 -13.72
CA LEU A 244 -1.72 22.61 -13.97
C LEU A 244 -1.15 22.98 -15.35
N PRO A 245 0.03 22.46 -15.79
CA PRO A 245 0.49 22.62 -17.17
C PRO A 245 -0.53 22.14 -18.19
N THR A 246 -1.16 20.98 -17.99
CA THR A 246 -2.17 20.45 -18.93
C THR A 246 -3.36 21.40 -19.08
N ILE A 247 -3.84 22.00 -17.98
CA ILE A 247 -4.88 23.03 -18.01
C ILE A 247 -4.41 24.26 -18.80
N LEU A 248 -3.21 24.75 -18.50
CA LEU A 248 -2.65 25.91 -19.19
C LEU A 248 -2.49 25.65 -20.69
N PHE A 249 -2.05 24.45 -21.09
CA PHE A 249 -2.00 24.01 -22.48
C PHE A 249 -3.39 24.01 -23.12
N GLN A 250 -4.39 23.42 -22.46
CA GLN A 250 -5.76 23.37 -22.97
C GLN A 250 -6.37 24.77 -23.12
N VAL A 251 -6.16 25.65 -22.13
CA VAL A 251 -6.61 27.04 -22.17
C VAL A 251 -5.88 27.80 -23.28
N ASN A 252 -4.56 27.70 -23.40
CA ASN A 252 -3.79 28.42 -24.42
C ASN A 252 -4.21 28.01 -25.84
N LEU A 253 -4.48 26.72 -26.05
CA LEU A 253 -4.99 26.19 -27.33
C LEU A 253 -6.41 26.67 -27.67
N SER A 254 -7.23 27.01 -26.66
CA SER A 254 -8.60 27.50 -26.86
C SER A 254 -8.70 29.01 -27.11
N ARG A 255 -7.65 29.78 -26.84
CA ARG A 255 -7.64 31.24 -27.01
C ARG A 255 -7.30 31.64 -28.44
N ARG A 256 -7.84 32.80 -28.86
CA ARG A 256 -7.48 33.45 -30.13
C ARG A 256 -6.09 34.07 -30.09
N GLU A 257 -5.77 34.75 -28.99
CA GLU A 257 -4.43 35.28 -28.70
C GLU A 257 -3.75 34.37 -27.68
N ARG A 258 -2.61 33.79 -28.09
CA ARG A 258 -1.83 32.87 -27.26
C ARG A 258 -0.90 33.66 -26.36
N PHE A 259 -0.75 33.21 -25.12
CA PHE A 259 0.29 33.71 -24.22
C PHE A 259 1.55 32.85 -24.37
N ASP A 260 2.70 33.38 -23.92
CA ASP A 260 3.99 32.68 -24.02
C ASP A 260 3.91 31.27 -23.42
N TRP A 261 4.33 30.26 -24.20
CA TRP A 261 4.25 28.85 -23.77
C TRP A 261 5.10 28.55 -22.55
N LEU A 262 6.07 29.41 -22.23
CA LEU A 262 6.84 29.35 -20.99
C LEU A 262 5.97 29.36 -19.73
N TRP A 263 4.84 30.07 -19.73
CA TRP A 263 3.92 30.06 -18.60
C TRP A 263 3.33 28.68 -18.34
N CYS A 264 3.13 27.86 -19.38
CA CYS A 264 2.69 26.47 -19.23
C CYS A 264 3.75 25.59 -18.53
N GLY A 265 5.04 25.94 -18.63
CA GLY A 265 6.15 25.22 -18.00
C GLY A 265 6.67 25.81 -16.70
N ALA A 266 6.24 27.01 -16.32
CA ALA A 266 6.78 27.70 -15.15
C ALA A 266 6.64 26.87 -13.86
N ALA A 267 5.49 26.22 -13.68
CA ALA A 267 5.25 25.35 -12.53
C ALA A 267 6.21 24.13 -12.48
N PRO A 268 6.29 23.24 -13.49
CA PRO A 268 7.21 22.10 -13.43
C PRO A 268 8.68 22.51 -13.38
N ILE A 269 9.10 23.58 -14.07
CA ILE A 269 10.46 24.12 -13.97
C ILE A 269 10.74 24.55 -12.53
N SER A 270 9.84 25.31 -11.90
CA SER A 270 10.02 25.78 -10.51
C SER A 270 10.13 24.62 -9.51
N VAL A 271 9.32 23.56 -9.67
CA VAL A 271 9.36 22.36 -8.83
C VAL A 271 10.69 21.63 -9.00
N LEU A 272 11.18 21.46 -10.23
CA LEU A 272 12.47 20.83 -10.50
C LEU A 272 13.64 21.65 -9.97
N MET A 273 13.58 22.98 -10.06
CA MET A 273 14.60 23.88 -9.51
C MET A 273 14.61 23.88 -7.99
N LEU A 274 13.42 23.86 -7.35
CA LEU A 274 13.30 23.67 -5.90
C LEU A 274 13.84 22.31 -5.45
N TRP A 275 13.59 21.27 -6.22
CA TRP A 275 14.15 19.94 -5.94
C TRP A 275 15.68 19.95 -6.09
N GLN A 276 16.21 20.56 -7.14
CA GLN A 276 17.64 20.75 -7.33
C GLN A 276 18.27 21.51 -6.15
N LEU A 277 17.61 22.56 -5.69
CA LEU A 277 18.04 23.36 -4.56
C LEU A 277 18.04 22.54 -3.26
N TYR A 278 16.98 21.76 -3.02
CA TYR A 278 16.89 20.85 -1.87
C TYR A 278 18.02 19.81 -1.89
N VAL A 279 18.26 19.19 -3.06
CA VAL A 279 19.36 18.23 -3.24
C VAL A 279 20.70 18.89 -2.94
N LEU A 280 20.95 20.09 -3.47
CA LEU A 280 22.19 20.82 -3.24
C LEU A 280 22.37 21.15 -1.75
N PHE A 281 21.32 21.62 -1.08
CA PHE A 281 21.36 21.87 0.37
C PHE A 281 21.55 20.60 1.21
N SER A 282 21.02 19.46 0.76
CA SER A 282 21.19 18.18 1.46
C SER A 282 22.56 17.53 1.23
N ALA A 283 23.16 17.76 0.06
CA ALA A 283 24.48 17.24 -0.31
C ALA A 283 25.62 18.11 0.24
N ILE A 284 25.37 19.41 0.41
CA ILE A 284 26.26 20.30 1.13
C ILE A 284 26.13 20.01 2.61
N ASP A 285 26.98 19.11 3.10
CA ASP A 285 27.16 18.91 4.53
C ASP A 285 27.71 20.22 5.13
N LEU A 286 26.83 21.00 5.78
CA LEU A 286 27.15 22.34 6.31
C LEU A 286 28.35 22.32 7.29
N GLN A 287 28.69 21.13 7.81
CA GLN A 287 29.86 20.91 8.66
C GLN A 287 31.18 20.82 7.88
N ALA A 288 31.17 20.29 6.66
CA ALA A 288 32.34 20.21 5.78
C ALA A 288 32.69 21.57 5.10
N LEU A 289 31.71 22.49 5.01
CA LEU A 289 31.93 23.81 4.39
C LEU A 289 32.56 24.84 5.35
N LYS A 290 32.46 24.64 6.68
CA LYS A 290 33.09 25.51 7.69
C LYS A 290 34.62 25.62 7.57
N PRO A 291 35.39 24.54 7.35
CA PRO A 291 36.83 24.65 7.12
C PRO A 291 37.17 25.27 5.75
N LEU A 292 36.35 25.04 4.71
CA LEU A 292 36.54 25.61 3.36
C LEU A 292 36.29 27.13 3.30
N LEU A 293 35.31 27.65 4.04
CA LEU A 293 35.08 29.10 4.17
C LEU A 293 36.18 29.81 4.98
N ARG A 294 36.90 29.09 5.86
CA ARG A 294 38.09 29.61 6.56
C ARG A 294 39.36 29.52 5.72
N ALA A 295 39.42 28.59 4.76
CA ALA A 295 40.54 28.47 3.82
C ALA A 295 40.39 29.51 2.69
N ARG A 296 40.99 30.68 2.88
CA ARG A 296 40.90 31.87 2.00
C ARG A 296 41.53 31.70 0.59
N ARG A 297 41.87 30.49 0.15
CA ARG A 297 42.34 30.20 -1.22
C ARG A 297 41.88 28.80 -1.63
N VAL A 298 40.71 28.74 -2.26
CA VAL A 298 40.34 27.58 -3.06
C VAL A 298 40.78 27.89 -4.48
N ASP A 299 41.88 27.26 -4.92
CA ASP A 299 42.28 27.30 -6.33
C ASP A 299 41.13 26.71 -7.15
N TRP A 300 40.40 27.57 -7.86
CA TRP A 300 39.33 27.17 -8.76
C TRP A 300 39.92 26.38 -9.91
N ARG A 301 39.99 25.05 -9.76
CA ARG A 301 40.35 24.13 -10.84
C ARG A 301 39.06 23.69 -11.54
N PRO A 302 38.69 24.28 -12.69
CA PRO A 302 37.44 23.96 -13.38
C PRO A 302 37.34 22.49 -13.75
N ARG A 303 38.47 21.81 -13.95
CA ARG A 303 38.55 20.37 -14.22
C ARG A 303 38.03 19.52 -13.06
N ILE A 304 38.31 19.91 -11.80
CA ILE A 304 37.84 19.20 -10.60
C ILE A 304 36.34 19.44 -10.38
N VAL A 305 35.87 20.66 -10.66
CA VAL A 305 34.45 21.00 -10.64
C VAL A 305 33.69 20.19 -11.69
N LEU A 306 34.23 20.08 -12.92
CA LEU A 306 33.62 19.31 -14.00
C LEU A 306 33.59 17.81 -13.69
N THR A 307 34.66 17.25 -13.12
CA THR A 307 34.67 15.84 -12.69
C THR A 307 33.75 15.58 -11.51
N ASN A 308 33.61 16.52 -10.56
CA ASN A 308 32.64 16.41 -9.47
C ASN A 308 31.21 16.55 -9.98
N LEU A 309 30.96 17.40 -10.99
CA LEU A 309 29.66 17.53 -11.65
C LEU A 309 29.29 16.22 -12.38
N ALA A 310 30.26 15.62 -13.08
CA ALA A 310 30.11 14.34 -13.76
C ALA A 310 29.98 13.13 -12.81
N LEU A 311 30.59 13.17 -11.62
CA LEU A 311 30.33 12.19 -10.55
C LEU A 311 29.00 12.44 -9.83
N SER A 312 28.40 13.61 -10.04
CA SER A 312 27.10 14.03 -9.48
C SER A 312 25.93 13.86 -10.45
N ILE A 313 26.04 13.03 -11.49
CA ILE A 313 24.96 12.75 -12.48
C ILE A 313 23.56 12.57 -11.85
N PRO A 314 23.36 11.82 -10.74
CA PRO A 314 22.03 11.72 -10.12
C PRO A 314 21.54 13.04 -9.51
N TYR A 315 22.46 13.92 -9.11
CA TYR A 315 22.18 15.22 -8.51
C TYR A 315 21.94 16.33 -9.54
N THR A 316 22.43 16.22 -10.78
CA THR A 316 22.17 17.21 -11.85
C THR A 316 20.97 16.88 -12.73
N PHE A 317 20.36 15.71 -12.55
CA PHE A 317 19.25 15.24 -13.36
C PHE A 317 18.00 16.15 -13.30
N PRO A 318 17.57 16.68 -12.13
CA PRO A 318 16.43 17.61 -12.08
C PRO A 318 16.68 18.88 -12.89
N LEU A 319 17.90 19.42 -12.85
CA LEU A 319 18.31 20.55 -13.68
C LEU A 319 18.23 20.23 -15.17
N TRP A 320 18.69 19.04 -15.58
CA TRP A 320 18.59 18.61 -16.98
C TRP A 320 17.12 18.51 -17.42
N CYS A 321 16.23 17.95 -16.59
CA CYS A 321 14.79 17.95 -16.87
C CYS A 321 14.18 19.36 -16.92
N ALA A 322 14.64 20.30 -16.10
CA ALA A 322 14.16 21.68 -16.17
C ALA A 322 14.60 22.34 -17.49
N THR A 323 15.84 22.09 -17.92
CA THR A 323 16.35 22.59 -19.21
C THR A 323 15.60 21.99 -20.39
N THR A 324 15.21 20.71 -20.36
CA THR A 324 14.43 20.13 -21.46
C THR A 324 13.04 20.73 -21.58
N ILE A 325 12.35 20.97 -20.47
CA ILE A 325 11.03 21.59 -20.49
C ILE A 325 11.15 23.02 -21.03
N PHE A 326 12.15 23.77 -20.57
CA PHE A 326 12.39 25.12 -21.05
C PHE A 326 12.68 25.16 -22.55
N THR A 327 13.59 24.31 -23.06
CA THR A 327 13.92 24.28 -24.48
C THR A 327 12.79 23.72 -25.34
N ALA A 328 12.05 22.73 -24.86
CA ALA A 328 10.87 22.21 -25.56
C ALA A 328 9.80 23.29 -25.74
N LEU A 329 9.56 24.13 -24.72
CA LEU A 329 8.61 25.24 -24.83
C LEU A 329 9.12 26.35 -25.74
N ARG A 330 10.43 26.67 -25.69
CA ARG A 330 11.05 27.63 -26.62
C ARG A 330 11.00 27.17 -28.08
N TYR A 331 11.10 25.86 -28.31
CA TYR A 331 10.93 25.30 -29.65
C TYR A 331 9.54 25.59 -30.22
N VAL A 332 8.48 25.53 -29.41
CA VAL A 332 7.11 25.84 -29.87
C VAL A 332 7.01 27.29 -30.38
N ASP A 333 7.75 28.21 -29.77
CA ASP A 333 7.76 29.62 -30.14
C ASP A 333 8.70 29.94 -31.33
N HIS A 334 9.94 29.45 -31.29
CA HIS A 334 11.01 29.91 -32.19
C HIS A 334 11.24 28.93 -33.36
N ARG A 335 10.78 27.68 -33.24
CA ARG A 335 10.96 26.59 -34.21
C ARG A 335 12.41 26.25 -34.59
N ASP A 336 13.40 26.74 -33.85
CA ASP A 336 14.80 26.40 -34.11
C ASP A 336 15.12 24.96 -33.70
N HIS A 337 15.81 24.23 -34.59
CA HIS A 337 16.18 22.83 -34.38
C HIS A 337 17.08 22.62 -33.15
N ILE A 338 17.89 23.62 -32.80
CA ILE A 338 18.80 23.58 -31.64
C ILE A 338 18.03 23.32 -30.34
N TYR A 339 16.83 23.91 -30.19
CA TYR A 339 16.01 23.70 -29.00
C TYR A 339 15.47 22.27 -28.90
N ILE A 340 15.11 21.64 -30.04
CA ILE A 340 14.69 20.23 -30.07
C ILE A 340 15.84 19.34 -29.63
N VAL A 341 17.03 19.53 -30.21
CA VAL A 341 18.21 18.71 -29.94
C VAL A 341 18.56 18.73 -28.45
N ILE A 342 18.55 19.92 -27.84
CA ILE A 342 18.80 20.07 -26.40
C ILE A 342 17.68 19.42 -25.57
N SER A 343 16.41 19.56 -25.99
CA SER A 343 15.27 18.98 -25.27
C SER A 343 15.23 17.45 -25.32
N ALA A 344 15.72 16.84 -26.40
CA ALA A 344 15.68 15.40 -26.64
C ALA A 344 16.83 14.64 -25.96
N LEU A 345 17.93 15.32 -25.63
CA LEU A 345 19.13 14.69 -25.08
C LEU A 345 18.88 14.07 -23.68
N PRO A 346 18.31 14.76 -22.68
CA PRO A 346 18.05 14.16 -21.37
C PRO A 346 17.08 12.96 -21.36
N PRO A 347 15.93 12.96 -22.07
CA PRO A 347 15.09 11.76 -22.15
C PRO A 347 15.80 10.60 -22.88
N LEU A 348 16.61 10.87 -23.90
CA LEU A 348 17.43 9.84 -24.55
C LEU A 348 18.40 9.18 -23.56
N VAL A 349 19.13 9.99 -22.78
CA VAL A 349 20.04 9.49 -21.73
C VAL A 349 19.26 8.72 -20.66
N ALA A 350 18.15 9.26 -20.18
CA ALA A 350 17.33 8.62 -19.14
C ALA A 350 16.79 7.25 -19.57
N PHE A 351 16.20 7.15 -20.76
CA PHE A 351 15.68 5.89 -21.28
C PHE A 351 16.79 4.87 -21.54
N SER A 352 17.94 5.31 -22.05
CA SER A 352 19.09 4.43 -22.29
C SER A 352 19.66 3.89 -20.96
N VAL A 353 19.88 4.74 -19.97
CA VAL A 353 20.38 4.34 -18.64
C VAL A 353 19.39 3.40 -17.95
N LEU A 354 18.09 3.72 -17.96
CA LEU A 354 17.07 2.84 -17.38
C LEU A 354 16.96 1.50 -18.13
N SER A 355 17.07 1.50 -19.46
CA SER A 355 17.05 0.27 -20.26
C SER A 355 18.22 -0.65 -19.89
N VAL A 356 19.43 -0.10 -19.75
CA VAL A 356 20.61 -0.85 -19.29
C VAL A 356 20.43 -1.34 -17.85
N ALA A 357 19.93 -0.50 -16.95
CA ALA A 357 19.68 -0.90 -15.56
C ALA A 357 18.72 -2.09 -15.47
N PHE A 358 17.60 -2.05 -16.21
CA PHE A 358 16.65 -3.18 -16.24
C PHE A 358 17.21 -4.42 -16.96
N PHE A 359 18.13 -4.24 -17.91
CA PHE A 359 18.81 -5.36 -18.54
C PHE A 359 19.76 -6.06 -17.56
N ILE A 360 20.51 -5.28 -16.76
CA ILE A 360 21.34 -5.80 -15.68
C ILE A 360 20.47 -6.51 -14.63
N ASP A 361 19.35 -5.91 -14.22
CA ASP A 361 18.39 -6.55 -13.30
C ASP A 361 17.84 -7.86 -13.88
N PHE A 362 17.67 -7.95 -15.20
CA PHE A 362 17.30 -9.19 -15.87
C PHE A 362 18.41 -10.24 -15.79
N ILE A 363 19.66 -9.88 -16.08
CA ILE A 363 20.81 -10.81 -15.97
C ILE A 363 20.94 -11.34 -14.55
N VAL A 364 20.74 -10.48 -13.54
CA VAL A 364 20.90 -10.83 -12.12
C VAL A 364 19.69 -11.61 -11.58
N LEU A 365 18.46 -11.18 -11.88
CA LEU A 365 17.24 -11.74 -11.28
C LEU A 365 16.52 -12.75 -12.17
N LEU A 366 16.89 -12.87 -13.44
CA LEU A 366 16.28 -13.73 -14.47
C LEU A 366 14.76 -13.58 -14.63
N ARG A 367 14.19 -12.43 -14.22
CA ARG A 367 12.75 -12.19 -14.34
C ARG A 367 12.44 -11.53 -15.68
N ILE A 368 11.65 -12.21 -16.50
CA ILE A 368 11.22 -11.77 -17.84
C ILE A 368 10.61 -10.36 -17.85
N LYS A 369 9.96 -9.94 -16.74
CA LYS A 369 9.43 -8.57 -16.61
C LYS A 369 10.48 -7.49 -16.85
N HIS A 370 11.71 -7.68 -16.37
CA HIS A 370 12.79 -6.70 -16.49
C HIS A 370 13.34 -6.62 -17.93
N LEU A 371 13.40 -7.75 -18.63
CA LEU A 371 13.76 -7.79 -20.05
C LEU A 371 12.75 -7.01 -20.89
N ILE A 372 11.46 -7.24 -20.66
CA ILE A 372 10.40 -6.57 -21.43
C ILE A 372 10.40 -5.05 -21.15
N THR A 373 10.59 -4.63 -19.90
CA THR A 373 10.71 -3.19 -19.59
C THR A 373 11.96 -2.58 -20.19
N SER A 374 13.09 -3.30 -20.21
CA SER A 374 14.33 -2.86 -20.86
C SER A 374 14.12 -2.64 -22.36
N VAL A 375 13.51 -3.61 -23.06
CA VAL A 375 13.19 -3.51 -24.49
C VAL A 375 12.20 -2.38 -24.76
N ALA A 376 11.15 -2.24 -23.95
CA ALA A 376 10.18 -1.16 -24.11
C ALA A 376 10.82 0.23 -23.94
N LEU A 377 11.75 0.40 -22.99
CA LEU A 377 12.50 1.64 -22.80
C LEU A 377 13.48 1.91 -23.94
N LEU A 378 14.09 0.86 -24.51
CA LEU A 378 14.93 0.99 -25.70
C LEU A 378 14.12 1.47 -26.91
N PHE A 379 12.91 0.91 -27.12
CA PHE A 379 11.98 1.43 -28.13
C PHE A 379 11.57 2.87 -27.84
N ALA A 380 11.29 3.23 -26.59
CA ALA A 380 10.97 4.60 -26.22
C ALA A 380 12.14 5.57 -26.51
N ALA A 381 13.39 5.13 -26.37
CA ALA A 381 14.59 5.92 -26.67
C ALA A 381 14.74 6.25 -28.17
N LEU A 382 14.12 5.47 -29.07
CA LEU A 382 14.09 5.79 -30.49
C LEU A 382 13.28 7.06 -30.80
N SER A 383 12.32 7.42 -29.93
CA SER A 383 11.54 8.65 -30.10
C SER A 383 12.39 9.93 -29.99
N PRO A 384 13.11 10.20 -28.87
CA PRO A 384 14.00 11.36 -28.81
C PRO A 384 15.14 11.29 -29.82
N LEU A 385 15.64 10.08 -30.16
CA LEU A 385 16.63 9.92 -31.24
C LEU A 385 16.08 10.40 -32.59
N SER A 386 14.84 10.03 -32.92
CA SER A 386 14.19 10.47 -34.16
C SER A 386 13.97 11.99 -34.20
N LEU A 387 13.65 12.61 -33.06
CA LEU A 387 13.51 14.06 -32.92
C LEU A 387 14.81 14.83 -33.13
N MET A 388 15.96 14.21 -32.81
CA MET A 388 17.27 14.83 -33.06
C MET A 388 17.67 14.78 -34.54
N LEU A 389 17.32 13.69 -35.23
CA LEU A 389 17.75 13.39 -36.59
C LEU A 389 16.83 13.95 -37.68
N MET A 390 15.54 14.12 -37.38
CA MET A 390 14.52 14.55 -38.33
C MET A 390 13.72 15.74 -37.81
N GLU A 391 13.09 16.47 -38.73
CA GLU A 391 12.09 17.47 -38.38
C GLU A 391 10.92 16.82 -37.63
N PHE A 392 10.33 17.57 -36.70
CA PHE A 392 9.21 17.07 -35.89
C PHE A 392 8.05 16.61 -36.79
N ARG A 393 7.75 15.31 -36.74
CA ARG A 393 6.57 14.67 -37.34
C ARG A 393 5.89 13.77 -36.30
N GLY A 394 4.61 13.48 -36.48
CA GLY A 394 3.85 12.62 -35.57
C GLY A 394 4.45 11.21 -35.45
N LEU A 395 5.06 10.69 -36.52
CA LEU A 395 5.76 9.41 -36.54
C LEU A 395 6.95 9.35 -35.57
N CYS A 396 7.56 10.48 -35.20
CA CYS A 396 8.62 10.53 -34.20
C CYS A 396 8.15 10.07 -32.80
N LEU A 397 6.84 10.14 -32.52
CA LEU A 397 6.22 9.70 -31.27
C LEU A 397 5.75 8.24 -31.31
N LEU A 398 5.76 7.59 -32.48
CA LEU A 398 5.31 6.20 -32.64
C LEU A 398 6.10 5.19 -31.78
N PRO A 399 7.45 5.28 -31.64
CA PRO A 399 8.17 4.35 -30.77
C PRO A 399 7.73 4.46 -29.30
N LEU A 400 7.37 5.66 -28.86
CA LEU A 400 6.87 5.93 -27.51
C LEU A 400 5.45 5.37 -27.32
N THR A 401 4.56 5.50 -28.32
CA THR A 401 3.21 4.92 -28.24
C THR A 401 3.29 3.40 -28.17
N VAL A 402 4.09 2.77 -29.01
CA VAL A 402 4.31 1.31 -29.01
C VAL A 402 4.84 0.85 -27.66
N ALA A 403 5.85 1.53 -27.11
CA ALA A 403 6.37 1.23 -25.77
C ALA A 403 5.26 1.33 -24.70
N SER A 404 4.42 2.38 -24.75
CA SER A 404 3.31 2.55 -23.79
C SER A 404 2.27 1.40 -23.87
N PHE A 405 1.94 0.92 -25.07
CA PHE A 405 1.06 -0.24 -25.24
C PHE A 405 1.70 -1.55 -24.78
N ILE A 406 3.00 -1.72 -24.96
CA ILE A 406 3.75 -2.87 -24.39
C ILE A 406 3.64 -2.84 -22.86
N PHE A 407 3.85 -1.69 -22.23
CA PHE A 407 3.68 -1.54 -20.78
C PHE A 407 2.25 -1.86 -20.32
N PHE A 408 1.23 -1.30 -21.00
CA PHE A 408 -0.17 -1.57 -20.70
C PHE A 408 -0.50 -3.07 -20.79
N THR A 409 -0.22 -3.70 -21.94
CA THR A 409 -0.54 -5.12 -22.18
C THR A 409 0.14 -6.03 -21.16
N LYS A 410 1.38 -5.72 -20.78
CA LYS A 410 2.13 -6.50 -19.80
C LYS A 410 1.64 -6.29 -18.38
N HIS A 411 1.32 -5.06 -18.00
CA HIS A 411 0.71 -4.79 -16.69
C HIS A 411 -0.65 -5.49 -16.58
N MET A 412 -1.45 -5.47 -17.64
CA MET A 412 -2.74 -6.16 -17.69
C MET A 412 -2.56 -7.69 -17.54
N GLN A 413 -1.72 -8.29 -18.38
CA GLN A 413 -1.48 -9.74 -18.37
C GLN A 413 -0.84 -10.24 -17.07
N LEU A 414 0.17 -9.54 -16.55
CA LEU A 414 0.93 -10.01 -15.40
C LEU A 414 0.28 -9.62 -14.08
N MET A 415 -0.24 -8.41 -13.92
CA MET A 415 -0.74 -7.95 -12.61
C MET A 415 -2.23 -8.16 -12.47
N THR A 416 -3.04 -7.74 -13.45
CA THR A 416 -4.51 -7.85 -13.33
C THR A 416 -5.02 -9.26 -13.54
N LEU A 417 -4.51 -9.98 -14.54
CA LEU A 417 -4.99 -11.33 -14.82
C LEU A 417 -4.50 -12.34 -13.77
N GLN A 418 -3.29 -12.18 -13.24
CA GLN A 418 -2.80 -13.05 -12.16
C GLN A 418 -3.57 -12.82 -10.86
N SER A 419 -3.84 -11.55 -10.47
CA SER A 419 -4.65 -11.26 -9.29
C SER A 419 -6.10 -11.72 -9.46
N LEU A 420 -6.66 -11.65 -10.66
CA LEU A 420 -7.97 -12.22 -10.97
C LEU A 420 -7.98 -13.75 -10.84
N LYS A 421 -6.97 -14.44 -11.40
CA LYS A 421 -6.84 -15.90 -11.27
C LYS A 421 -6.74 -16.33 -9.82
N GLN A 422 -5.92 -15.64 -9.02
CA GLN A 422 -5.81 -15.88 -7.58
C GLN A 422 -7.16 -15.73 -6.86
N LEU A 423 -7.93 -14.69 -7.19
CA LEU A 423 -9.27 -14.50 -6.63
C LEU A 423 -10.24 -15.63 -7.02
N ILE A 424 -10.20 -16.09 -8.27
CA ILE A 424 -11.06 -17.17 -8.77
C ILE A 424 -10.70 -18.50 -8.11
N ASP A 425 -9.40 -18.84 -8.05
CA ASP A 425 -8.91 -20.08 -7.45
C ASP A 425 -9.28 -20.16 -5.96
N GLU A 426 -9.24 -19.03 -5.24
CA GLU A 426 -9.64 -18.97 -3.83
C GLU A 426 -11.16 -19.11 -3.64
N LEU A 427 -11.98 -18.46 -4.48
CA LEU A 427 -13.44 -18.65 -4.44
C LEU A 427 -13.82 -20.12 -4.70
N GLN A 428 -13.10 -20.78 -5.61
CA GLN A 428 -13.28 -22.20 -5.88
C GLN A 428 -12.84 -23.08 -4.70
N ARG A 429 -11.73 -22.76 -4.03
CA ARG A 429 -11.28 -23.48 -2.82
C ARG A 429 -12.26 -23.32 -1.66
N ASN A 430 -12.75 -22.12 -1.40
CA ASN A 430 -13.73 -21.88 -0.34
C ASN A 430 -15.05 -22.60 -0.59
N LYS A 431 -15.52 -22.63 -1.85
CA LYS A 431 -16.72 -23.39 -2.24
C LYS A 431 -16.57 -24.91 -2.06
N ARG A 432 -15.34 -25.43 -2.15
CA ARG A 432 -15.02 -26.85 -1.89
C ARG A 432 -14.86 -27.17 -0.39
N SER A 433 -14.54 -26.19 0.45
CA SER A 433 -14.44 -26.36 1.91
C SER A 433 -15.80 -26.34 2.60
N THR A 434 -16.83 -25.76 1.97
CA THR A 434 -18.21 -25.66 2.50
C THR A 434 -19.12 -26.79 2.00
N ARG A 435 -18.58 -27.73 1.23
CA ARG A 435 -19.22 -28.99 0.82
C ARG A 435 -18.46 -30.11 1.49
#